data_AF-J2X9G2-F1
#
_entry.id   AF-J2X9G2-F1
#
_cell.length_a   1.000
_cell.length_b   1.000
_cell.length_c   1.000
_cell.angle_alpha   90.00
_cell.angle_beta   90.00
_cell.angle_gamma   90.00
#
_symmetry.space_group_name_H-M   'P 1'
#
loop_
_entity.id
_entity.type
_entity.pdbx_description
1 polymer ?
#
loop_
_entity_poly.entity_id
_entity_poly.type
_entity_poly.pdbx_seq_one_letter_code
_entity_poly.pdbx_strand_id
1 'polypeptide(L)'
;MTETKNPLNAPASESIENGKLSISKLGASGAKFRFWSDNPEVHIGNVWIGEASEPKIEQKPGKPNEFILTVSKPTVESWLGLDLYAQCHATLHDTDLTSPKTFFTVVS
;
A
#
# COMPACT_ATOMS: atom_id res chain seq x y z
N MET A 1 -8.76 -26.50 14.23
CA MET A 1 -7.65 -25.81 13.54
C MET A 1 -7.86 -24.33 13.77
N THR A 2 -6.95 -23.67 14.49
CA THR A 2 -6.93 -22.20 14.57
C THR A 2 -6.45 -21.69 13.22
N GLU A 3 -7.29 -20.94 12.52
CA GLU A 3 -6.89 -20.22 11.31
C GLU A 3 -5.68 -19.36 11.64
N THR A 4 -4.55 -19.63 11.01
CA THR A 4 -3.35 -18.80 11.14
C THR A 4 -3.70 -17.43 10.55
N LYS A 5 -4.06 -16.49 11.42
CA LYS A 5 -4.44 -15.13 11.02
C LYS A 5 -3.27 -14.52 10.26
N ASN A 6 -3.53 -14.05 9.03
CA ASN A 6 -2.53 -13.34 8.24
C ASN A 6 -1.95 -12.17 9.06
N PRO A 7 -0.64 -12.14 9.34
CA PRO A 7 -0.01 -11.14 10.20
C PRO A 7 0.16 -9.78 9.51
N LEU A 8 -0.14 -9.67 8.22
CA LEU A 8 -0.04 -8.43 7.46
C LEU A 8 -1.19 -7.48 7.75
N ASN A 9 -0.85 -6.22 8.01
CA ASN A 9 -1.83 -5.15 8.11
C ASN A 9 -2.24 -4.63 6.72
N ALA A 10 -3.48 -4.13 6.62
CA ALA A 10 -3.89 -3.39 5.44
C ALA A 10 -3.01 -2.14 5.25
N PRO A 11 -2.53 -1.81 4.04
CA PRO A 11 -1.71 -0.63 3.83
C PRO A 11 -2.42 0.65 4.25
N ALA A 12 -1.70 1.64 4.75
CA ALA A 12 -2.29 2.88 5.23
C ALA A 12 -1.61 4.10 4.61
N SER A 13 -2.37 5.17 4.38
CA SER A 13 -1.82 6.47 4.00
C SER A 13 -2.54 7.56 4.80
N GLU A 14 -1.80 8.50 5.35
CA GLU A 14 -2.37 9.69 6.01
C GLU A 14 -3.14 10.59 5.02
N SER A 15 -2.88 10.44 3.73
CA SER A 15 -3.55 11.19 2.66
C SER A 15 -4.90 10.59 2.27
N ILE A 16 -5.24 9.38 2.77
CA ILE A 16 -6.52 8.71 2.49
C ILE A 16 -7.47 8.92 3.67
N GLU A 17 -8.59 9.58 3.41
CA GLU A 17 -9.66 9.79 4.37
C GLU A 17 -10.98 9.26 3.77
N ASN A 18 -11.64 8.33 4.47
CA ASN A 18 -12.89 7.70 4.00
C ASN A 18 -12.79 7.15 2.56
N GLY A 19 -11.66 6.51 2.23
CA GLY A 19 -11.41 5.95 0.90
C GLY A 19 -11.12 6.99 -0.19
N LYS A 20 -10.82 8.24 0.17
CA LYS A 20 -10.49 9.30 -0.78
C LYS A 20 -9.11 9.87 -0.51
N LEU A 21 -8.29 9.94 -1.55
CA LEU A 21 -6.99 10.60 -1.54
C LEU A 21 -7.14 11.98 -2.19
N SER A 22 -7.07 13.05 -1.39
CA SER A 22 -7.23 14.43 -1.89
C SER A 22 -5.89 15.04 -2.33
N ILE A 23 -5.75 15.37 -3.61
CA ILE A 23 -4.55 16.02 -4.18
C ILE A 23 -4.29 17.38 -3.50
N SER A 24 -5.35 18.15 -3.22
CA SER A 24 -5.27 19.43 -2.51
C SER A 24 -4.64 19.35 -1.12
N LYS A 25 -4.69 18.18 -0.47
CA LYS A 25 -4.06 17.92 0.83
C LYS A 25 -2.60 17.46 0.72
N LEU A 26 -2.09 17.22 -0.49
CA LEU A 26 -0.72 16.75 -0.70
C LEU A 26 0.30 17.91 -0.70
N GLY A 27 1.29 17.77 0.18
CA GLY A 27 2.50 18.58 0.14
C GLY A 27 3.41 18.25 -1.05
N ALA A 28 4.54 18.95 -1.15
CA ALA A 28 5.48 18.80 -2.27
C ALA A 28 6.05 17.37 -2.41
N SER A 29 6.12 16.62 -1.31
CA SER A 29 6.58 15.22 -1.29
C SER A 29 5.58 14.20 -1.84
N GLY A 30 4.33 14.61 -2.12
CA GLY A 30 3.27 13.71 -2.54
C GLY A 30 2.69 12.86 -1.41
N ALA A 31 2.23 11.66 -1.73
CA ALA A 31 1.56 10.74 -0.81
C ALA A 31 2.50 9.65 -0.29
N LYS A 32 2.34 9.28 0.99
CA LYS A 32 3.09 8.18 1.61
C LYS A 32 2.16 7.03 1.94
N PHE A 33 2.56 5.82 1.58
CA PHE A 33 1.83 4.58 1.87
C PHE A 33 2.70 3.68 2.73
N ARG A 34 2.17 3.26 3.87
CA ARG A 34 2.79 2.36 4.84
C ARG A 34 2.26 0.95 4.64
N PHE A 35 3.16 0.00 4.46
CA PHE A 35 2.91 -1.43 4.39
C PHE A 35 3.66 -2.07 5.55
N TRP A 36 3.00 -2.86 6.40
CA TRP A 36 3.62 -3.30 7.64
C TRP A 36 2.98 -4.56 8.22
N SER A 37 3.73 -5.19 9.12
CA SER A 37 3.31 -6.33 9.95
C SER A 37 3.73 -6.08 11.40
N ASP A 38 2.85 -6.38 12.34
CA ASP A 38 3.18 -6.39 13.77
C ASP A 38 4.01 -7.62 14.16
N ASN A 39 4.03 -8.65 13.31
CA ASN A 39 4.97 -9.77 13.43
C ASN A 39 6.34 -9.36 12.83
N PRO A 40 7.42 -9.31 13.63
CA PRO A 40 8.75 -8.90 13.18
C PRO A 40 9.45 -9.91 12.27
N GLU A 41 8.98 -11.16 12.23
CA GLU A 41 9.56 -12.23 11.39
C GLU A 41 9.05 -12.18 9.94
N VAL A 42 8.02 -11.37 9.67
CA VAL A 42 7.49 -11.16 8.32
C VAL A 42 8.48 -10.34 7.50
N HIS A 43 8.76 -10.80 6.28
CA HIS A 43 9.59 -10.10 5.31
C HIS A 43 8.75 -9.57 4.13
N ILE A 44 8.46 -8.27 4.10
CA ILE A 44 7.76 -7.57 3.01
C ILE A 44 8.71 -7.43 1.83
N GLY A 45 8.48 -8.24 0.80
CA GLY A 45 9.31 -8.27 -0.40
C GLY A 45 8.87 -7.25 -1.46
N ASN A 46 7.56 -7.15 -1.71
CA ASN A 46 7.00 -6.30 -2.76
C ASN A 46 5.82 -5.48 -2.25
N VAL A 47 5.75 -4.23 -2.69
CA VAL A 47 4.56 -3.38 -2.50
C VAL A 47 4.10 -2.83 -3.83
N TRP A 48 2.82 -2.54 -3.94
CA TRP A 48 2.29 -1.89 -5.13
C TRP A 48 1.04 -1.07 -4.85
N ILE A 49 0.81 -0.14 -5.79
CA ILE A 49 -0.47 0.52 -6.02
C ILE A 49 -0.92 0.08 -7.41
N GLY A 50 -2.16 -0.37 -7.55
CA GLY A 50 -2.73 -0.77 -8.83
C GLY A 50 -4.11 -0.16 -9.01
N GLU A 51 -4.59 -0.07 -10.25
CA GLU A 51 -5.98 0.22 -10.52
C GLU A 51 -6.84 -0.96 -10.09
N ALA A 52 -8.08 -0.70 -9.66
CA ALA A 52 -9.02 -1.75 -9.31
C ALA A 52 -9.30 -2.70 -10.50
N SER A 53 -9.05 -2.24 -11.74
CA SER A 53 -9.24 -2.97 -12.99
C SER A 53 -7.97 -3.59 -13.62
N GLU A 54 -6.78 -2.96 -13.63
CA GLU A 54 -5.53 -3.51 -14.21
C GLU A 54 -4.23 -2.82 -13.63
N PRO A 55 -3.03 -3.00 -14.22
CA PRO A 55 -1.87 -3.68 -13.67
C PRO A 55 -1.01 -2.89 -12.66
N LYS A 56 -0.13 -3.66 -12.01
CA LYS A 56 0.67 -3.35 -10.81
C LYS A 56 1.75 -2.29 -11.06
N ILE A 57 1.84 -1.27 -10.19
CA ILE A 57 3.04 -0.44 -10.07
C ILE A 57 3.90 -1.02 -8.94
N GLU A 58 4.88 -1.86 -9.27
CA GLU A 58 5.78 -2.48 -8.29
C GLU A 58 6.88 -1.52 -7.84
N GLN A 59 7.14 -1.47 -6.53
CA GLN A 59 8.37 -0.90 -5.98
C GLN A 59 9.07 -1.87 -5.00
N LYS A 60 10.40 -1.75 -4.99
CA LYS A 60 11.40 -2.63 -4.35
C LYS A 60 11.54 -2.37 -2.83
N PRO A 61 12.03 -3.37 -2.05
CA PRO A 61 11.83 -3.51 -0.60
C PRO A 61 12.57 -2.51 0.30
N GLY A 62 12.14 -2.49 1.57
CA GLY A 62 12.62 -1.66 2.68
C GLY A 62 12.94 -2.53 3.89
N LYS A 63 12.66 -2.04 5.11
CA LYS A 63 12.90 -2.83 6.34
C LYS A 63 12.13 -4.15 6.29
N PRO A 64 12.60 -5.23 6.96
CA PRO A 64 12.02 -6.57 6.79
C PRO A 64 10.51 -6.59 7.00
N ASN A 65 9.97 -6.00 8.05
CA ASN A 65 8.52 -6.05 8.35
C ASN A 65 7.77 -4.74 8.06
N GLU A 66 8.41 -3.74 7.45
CA GLU A 66 7.80 -2.44 7.16
C GLU A 66 8.39 -1.77 5.90
N PHE A 67 7.51 -1.26 5.05
CA PHE A 67 7.85 -0.50 3.86
C PHE A 67 7.06 0.80 3.78
N ILE A 68 7.73 1.89 3.38
CA ILE A 68 7.09 3.17 3.08
C ILE A 68 7.31 3.50 1.61
N LEU A 69 6.23 3.42 0.82
CA LEU A 69 6.20 3.88 -0.55
C LEU A 69 5.87 5.38 -0.57
N THR A 70 6.77 6.18 -1.13
CA THR A 70 6.48 7.60 -1.40
C THR A 70 6.15 7.76 -2.88
N VAL A 71 4.97 8.29 -3.17
CA VAL A 71 4.49 8.56 -4.52
C VAL A 71 4.50 10.07 -4.73
N SER A 72 5.19 10.53 -5.78
CA SER A 72 5.28 11.96 -6.07
C SER A 72 3.90 12.58 -6.35
N LYS A 73 3.73 13.86 -6.01
CA LYS A 73 2.48 14.59 -6.27
C LYS A 73 2.05 14.53 -7.75
N PRO A 74 2.94 14.73 -8.74
CA PRO A 74 2.59 14.57 -10.16
C PRO A 74 2.07 13.17 -10.52
N THR A 75 2.63 12.12 -9.91
CA THR A 75 2.16 10.75 -10.11
C THR A 75 0.74 10.59 -9.54
N VAL A 76 0.47 11.11 -8.34
CA VAL A 76 -0.88 11.06 -7.77
C VAL A 76 -1.88 11.89 -8.58
N GLU A 77 -1.47 13.04 -9.11
CA GLU A 77 -2.29 13.86 -10.00
C GLU A 77 -2.68 13.11 -11.28
N SER A 78 -1.78 12.28 -11.82
CA SER A 78 -2.08 11.43 -12.99
C SER A 78 -3.13 10.36 -12.72
N TRP A 79 -3.47 10.12 -11.45
CA TRP A 79 -4.47 9.13 -11.03
C TRP A 79 -5.83 9.74 -10.73
N LEU A 80 -6.03 11.05 -10.98
CA LEU A 80 -7.27 11.75 -10.67
C LEU A 80 -8.49 11.00 -11.25
N GLY A 81 -9.45 10.67 -10.38
CA GLY A 81 -10.67 9.96 -10.74
C GLY A 81 -10.52 8.44 -10.87
N LEU A 82 -9.32 7.86 -10.70
CA LEU A 82 -9.12 6.42 -10.71
C LEU A 82 -9.47 5.78 -9.37
N ASP A 83 -10.07 4.60 -9.44
CA ASP A 83 -10.23 3.69 -8.30
C ASP A 83 -8.99 2.81 -8.19
N LEU A 84 -8.26 2.98 -7.10
CA LEU A 84 -6.97 2.34 -6.84
C LEU A 84 -7.03 1.43 -5.62
N TYR A 85 -6.03 0.56 -5.50
CA TYR A 85 -5.76 -0.15 -4.27
C TYR A 85 -4.27 -0.23 -3.97
N ALA A 86 -3.93 -0.24 -2.68
CA ALA A 86 -2.58 -0.53 -2.19
C ALA A 86 -2.55 -1.94 -1.57
N GLN A 87 -1.48 -2.70 -1.84
CA GLN A 87 -1.26 -4.05 -1.30
C GLN A 87 0.24 -4.39 -1.22
N CYS A 88 0.60 -5.35 -0.37
CA CYS A 88 1.95 -5.90 -0.33
C CYS A 88 1.96 -7.43 -0.32
N HIS A 89 3.10 -7.97 -0.73
CA HIS A 89 3.46 -9.38 -0.64
C HIS A 89 4.62 -9.53 0.34
N ALA A 90 4.56 -10.55 1.17
CA ALA A 90 5.57 -10.84 2.17
C ALA A 90 5.78 -12.34 2.33
N THR A 91 6.84 -12.72 3.03
CA THR A 91 7.13 -14.10 3.41
C THR A 91 7.20 -14.25 4.92
N LEU A 92 6.73 -15.37 5.46
CA LEU A 92 6.91 -15.79 6.86
C LEU A 92 7.21 -17.29 6.87
N HIS A 93 8.41 -17.69 7.30
CA HIS A 93 8.87 -19.09 7.29
C HIS A 93 8.55 -19.82 5.96
N ASP A 94 9.01 -19.24 4.84
CA ASP A 94 8.79 -19.73 3.47
C ASP A 94 7.31 -19.81 3.02
N THR A 95 6.39 -19.22 3.79
CA THR A 95 4.99 -19.06 3.39
C THR A 95 4.77 -17.68 2.79
N ASP A 96 4.26 -17.66 1.56
CA ASP A 96 3.85 -16.44 0.87
C ASP A 96 2.56 -15.88 1.47
N LEU A 97 2.58 -14.58 1.76
CA LEU A 97 1.49 -13.83 2.37
C LEU A 97 1.17 -12.61 1.52
N THR A 98 -0.10 -12.27 1.44
CA THR A 98 -0.56 -11.03 0.78
C THR A 98 -1.40 -10.23 1.75
N SER A 99 -1.15 -8.93 1.88
CA SER A 99 -1.95 -8.09 2.79
C SER A 99 -3.37 -7.90 2.27
N PRO A 100 -4.33 -7.53 3.15
CA PRO A 100 -5.61 -6.98 2.69
C PRO A 100 -5.40 -5.77 1.78
N LYS A 101 -6.31 -5.55 0.84
CA LYS A 101 -6.28 -4.36 -0.03
C LYS A 101 -6.81 -3.13 0.71
N THR A 102 -6.16 -2.00 0.52
CA THR A 102 -6.70 -0.69 0.89
C THR A 102 -7.14 0.03 -0.37
N PHE A 103 -8.45 0.15 -0.56
CA PHE A 103 -9.05 0.83 -1.70
C PHE A 103 -9.13 2.34 -1.47
N PHE A 104 -8.88 3.11 -2.52
CA PHE A 104 -9.05 4.56 -2.49
C PHE A 104 -9.28 5.13 -3.89
N THR A 105 -10.01 6.24 -3.97
CA THR A 105 -10.18 7.03 -5.18
C THR A 105 -9.39 8.33 -5.05
N VAL A 106 -8.70 8.76 -6.11
CA VAL A 106 -8.02 10.06 -6.10
C VAL A 106 -9.01 11.17 -6.49
N VAL A 107 -9.09 12.18 -5.63
CA VAL A 107 -9.98 13.35 -5.80
C VAL A 107 -9.16 14.64 -5.76
N SER A 108 -9.70 15.72 -6.34
CA SER A 108 -9.12 17.07 -6.26
C SER A 108 -9.04 17.57 -4.82
#